data_AF-W6KAH5-F1
#
_entry.id   AF-W6KAH5-F1
#
_cell.length_a   1.000
_cell.length_b   1.000
_cell.length_c   1.000
_cell.angle_alpha   90.00
_cell.angle_beta   90.00
_cell.angle_gamma   90.00
#
_symmetry.space_group_name_H-M   'P 1'
#
loop_
_entity.id
_entity.type
_entity.pdbx_description
1 polymer ?
#
loop_
_entity_poly.entity_id
_entity_poly.type
_entity_poly.pdbx_seq_one_letter_code
_entity_poly.pdbx_strand_id
1 'polypeptide(L)'
;MNRILFSTLAAGAFAATSLFSSAQAVTLGSEIILGNNGNVTIEERFEPFIISEDSFDGLRVEEGVGEYIVTNHGDAGIAGFAISNDSWGLPWVEYLDEGQGWWNATMTNAETWDSDTIYFADESSISLSSLGSWEQLFPDEFAGYVFWNYGMEDPIASGETRGGFFFGGLPFSDFVAFDSSGMVIDQSSQIPEPASLALLGIGLVGLGYARRRRVA
;
A
#
# COMPACT_ATOMS: atom_id res chain seq x y z
N MET A 1 68.52 49.40 -12.71
CA MET A 1 67.69 50.10 -11.71
C MET A 1 66.23 49.85 -12.06
N ASN A 2 65.60 48.85 -11.44
CA ASN A 2 64.22 48.44 -11.71
C ASN A 2 63.26 49.20 -10.79
N ARG A 3 62.21 49.80 -11.37
CA ARG A 3 61.09 50.42 -10.66
C ARG A 3 60.03 49.34 -10.40
N ILE A 4 59.65 49.17 -9.13
CA ILE A 4 58.54 48.33 -8.67
C ILE A 4 57.27 49.22 -8.64
N LEU A 5 56.23 48.79 -9.35
CA LEU A 5 54.88 49.35 -9.31
C LEU A 5 54.09 48.67 -8.19
N PHE A 6 53.54 49.44 -7.25
CA PHE A 6 52.53 48.98 -6.30
C PHE A 6 51.15 49.18 -6.91
N SER A 7 50.39 48.09 -7.11
CA SER A 7 48.96 48.13 -7.43
C SER A 7 48.13 47.97 -6.16
N THR A 8 47.30 48.95 -5.87
CA THR A 8 46.35 48.97 -4.75
C THR A 8 45.18 48.02 -5.06
N LEU A 9 45.04 46.94 -4.28
CA LEU A 9 43.87 46.05 -4.35
C LEU A 9 42.78 46.59 -3.40
N ALA A 10 41.63 46.95 -3.94
CA ALA A 10 40.45 47.31 -3.14
C ALA A 10 39.71 46.03 -2.71
N ALA A 11 39.65 45.77 -1.41
CA ALA A 11 38.84 44.70 -0.83
C ALA A 11 37.39 45.17 -0.74
N GLY A 12 36.52 44.70 -1.63
CA GLY A 12 35.07 44.84 -1.53
C GLY A 12 34.50 43.74 -0.64
N ALA A 13 34.03 44.10 0.55
CA ALA A 13 33.30 43.19 1.43
C ALA A 13 31.87 42.99 0.88
N PHE A 14 31.60 41.84 0.27
CA PHE A 14 30.24 41.38 -0.01
C PHE A 14 29.69 40.71 1.26
N ALA A 15 28.77 41.39 1.93
CA ALA A 15 27.98 40.79 3.00
C ALA A 15 26.91 39.89 2.35
N ALA A 16 27.14 38.58 2.32
CA ALA A 16 26.11 37.61 1.99
C ALA A 16 25.15 37.50 3.19
N THR A 17 24.04 38.22 3.14
CA THR A 17 22.95 38.07 4.10
C THR A 17 22.22 36.76 3.77
N SER A 18 22.59 35.67 4.43
CA SER A 18 21.86 34.41 4.36
C SER A 18 20.47 34.59 4.99
N LEU A 19 19.45 34.68 4.14
CA LEU A 19 18.05 34.59 4.54
C LEU A 19 17.76 33.13 4.90
N PHE A 20 18.04 32.73 6.13
CA PHE A 20 17.51 31.48 6.67
C PHE A 20 16.00 31.67 6.85
N SER A 21 15.24 31.18 5.88
CA SER A 21 13.80 30.95 6.02
C SER A 21 13.62 29.93 7.15
N SER A 22 12.93 30.32 8.22
CA SER A 22 12.52 29.38 9.26
C SER A 22 11.48 28.44 8.66
N ALA A 23 11.92 27.26 8.20
CA ALA A 23 11.02 26.18 7.84
C ALA A 23 10.18 25.83 9.07
N GLN A 24 8.88 26.16 9.03
CA GLN A 24 7.94 25.64 10.01
C GLN A 24 7.74 24.16 9.69
N ALA A 25 8.25 23.28 10.54
CA ALA A 25 7.89 21.87 10.51
C ALA A 25 6.39 21.76 10.81
N VAL A 26 5.58 21.50 9.77
CA VAL A 26 4.19 21.10 9.93
C VAL A 26 4.21 19.63 10.33
N THR A 27 3.90 19.35 11.60
CA THR A 27 3.69 17.97 12.07
C THR A 27 2.37 17.48 11.49
N LEU A 28 2.43 16.73 10.39
CA LEU A 28 1.30 15.92 9.94
C LEU A 28 1.13 14.79 10.98
N GLY A 29 -0.07 14.65 11.55
CA GLY A 29 -0.35 13.57 12.50
C GLY A 29 -0.25 12.22 11.79
N SER A 30 0.18 11.18 12.51
CA SER A 30 0.14 9.81 11.99
C SER A 30 -1.31 9.45 11.68
N GLU A 31 -1.59 9.08 10.43
CA GLU A 31 -2.89 8.57 10.03
C GLU A 31 -2.85 7.04 10.17
N ILE A 32 -3.90 6.49 10.79
CA ILE A 32 -4.12 5.05 10.89
C ILE A 32 -5.38 4.74 10.09
N ILE A 33 -5.21 4.04 8.97
CA ILE A 33 -6.33 3.52 8.20
C ILE A 33 -6.47 2.02 8.49
N LEU A 34 -7.72 1.56 8.66
CA LEU A 34 -8.04 0.19 9.01
C LEU A 34 -8.87 -0.44 7.89
N GLY A 35 -8.27 -1.37 7.17
CA GLY A 35 -9.00 -2.35 6.36
C GLY A 35 -9.40 -3.54 7.26
N ASN A 36 -10.69 -3.86 7.36
CA ASN A 36 -11.16 -5.00 8.15
C ASN A 36 -12.39 -5.64 7.49
N ASN A 37 -12.33 -6.93 7.21
CA ASN A 37 -13.47 -7.73 6.73
C ASN A 37 -13.77 -8.96 7.62
N GLY A 38 -13.33 -8.90 8.87
CA GLY A 38 -13.65 -9.84 9.95
C GLY A 38 -12.54 -10.85 10.23
N ASN A 39 -11.94 -11.44 9.21
CA ASN A 39 -10.88 -12.44 9.37
C ASN A 39 -9.48 -11.83 9.28
N VAL A 40 -9.31 -10.74 8.56
CA VAL A 40 -8.03 -10.04 8.43
C VAL A 40 -8.21 -8.55 8.72
N THR A 41 -7.32 -8.00 9.53
CA THR A 41 -7.19 -6.56 9.74
C THR A 41 -5.85 -6.10 9.19
N ILE A 42 -5.86 -5.06 8.35
CA ILE A 42 -4.67 -4.36 7.89
C ILE A 42 -4.69 -2.95 8.47
N GLU A 43 -3.69 -2.65 9.29
CA GLU A 43 -3.43 -1.33 9.85
C GLU A 43 -2.33 -0.65 9.04
N GLU A 44 -2.64 0.50 8.47
CA GLU A 44 -1.67 1.33 7.75
C GLU A 44 -1.12 2.40 8.68
N ARG A 45 0.17 2.36 8.97
CA ARG A 45 0.86 3.39 9.74
C ARG A 45 1.68 4.24 8.80
N PHE A 46 1.20 5.45 8.54
CA PHE A 46 1.94 6.42 7.76
C PHE A 46 2.74 7.34 8.69
N GLU A 47 4.07 7.28 8.58
CA GLU A 47 4.94 8.28 9.20
C GLU A 47 5.39 9.26 8.12
N PRO A 48 4.94 10.54 8.17
CA PRO A 48 5.42 11.54 7.25
C PRO A 48 6.92 11.73 7.48
N PHE A 49 7.74 11.18 6.58
CA PHE A 49 9.18 11.29 6.66
C PHE A 49 9.58 12.74 6.36
N ILE A 50 9.90 13.50 7.40
CA ILE A 50 10.46 14.85 7.25
C ILE A 50 11.93 14.68 6.89
N ILE A 51 12.27 14.69 5.59
CA ILE A 51 13.68 14.81 5.22
C ILE A 51 14.19 16.16 5.74
N SER A 52 15.25 16.15 6.52
CA SER A 52 16.06 17.38 6.67
C SER A 52 16.75 17.64 5.33
N GLU A 53 16.56 18.84 4.76
CA GLU A 53 17.09 19.30 3.45
C GLU A 53 18.58 18.96 3.21
N ASP A 54 19.36 18.73 4.25
CA ASP A 54 20.80 18.52 4.17
C ASP A 54 21.26 17.09 3.80
N SER A 55 20.36 16.10 3.65
CA SER A 55 20.80 14.68 3.67
C SER A 55 20.89 13.93 2.34
N PHE A 56 20.26 14.34 1.22
CA PHE A 56 20.42 13.62 -0.05
C PHE A 56 20.34 14.52 -1.30
N ASP A 57 21.40 14.50 -2.10
CA ASP A 57 21.56 15.25 -3.36
C ASP A 57 20.65 14.64 -4.46
N GLY A 58 19.42 15.15 -4.58
CA GLY A 58 18.58 14.98 -5.77
C GLY A 58 17.50 13.90 -5.75
N LEU A 59 17.36 13.11 -4.68
CA LEU A 59 16.19 12.27 -4.47
C LEU A 59 15.09 13.10 -3.80
N ARG A 60 14.10 13.53 -4.60
CA ARG A 60 12.87 14.12 -4.08
C ARG A 60 12.11 13.03 -3.33
N VAL A 61 12.34 12.88 -2.03
CA VAL A 61 11.49 12.05 -1.17
C VAL A 61 10.29 12.93 -0.75
N GLU A 62 9.41 13.21 -1.72
CA GLU A 62 8.08 13.78 -1.43
C GLU A 62 7.08 12.68 -1.02
N GLU A 63 7.48 11.42 -1.10
CA GLU A 63 6.65 10.27 -0.75
C GLU A 63 6.97 9.85 0.67
N GLY A 64 5.99 9.93 1.57
CA GLY A 64 6.15 9.40 2.91
C GLY A 64 6.30 7.87 2.88
N VAL A 65 6.83 7.35 3.98
CA VAL A 65 7.03 5.91 4.16
C VAL A 65 5.96 5.43 5.13
N GLY A 66 5.26 4.37 4.73
CA GLY A 66 4.29 3.70 5.58
C GLY A 66 4.69 2.27 5.89
N GLU A 67 4.07 1.72 6.93
CA GLU A 67 4.14 0.32 7.33
C GLU A 67 2.72 -0.27 7.35
N TYR A 68 2.55 -1.45 6.77
CA TYR A 68 1.38 -2.30 6.97
C TYR A 68 1.61 -3.23 8.16
N ILE A 69 0.62 -3.28 9.05
CA ILE A 69 0.56 -4.23 10.16
C ILE A 69 -0.66 -5.10 9.94
N VAL A 70 -0.41 -6.38 9.70
CA VAL A 70 -1.43 -7.36 9.34
C VAL A 70 -1.74 -8.22 10.55
N THR A 71 -3.01 -8.29 10.93
CA THR A 71 -3.50 -9.19 11.98
C THR A 71 -4.44 -10.22 11.39
N ASN A 72 -4.15 -11.49 11.66
CA ASN A 72 -4.99 -12.61 11.27
C ASN A 72 -5.93 -13.01 12.41
N HIS A 73 -7.23 -12.81 12.22
CA HIS A 73 -8.29 -13.25 13.11
C HIS A 73 -8.96 -14.55 12.65
N GLY A 74 -8.65 -15.03 11.45
CA GLY A 74 -9.19 -16.26 10.86
C GLY A 74 -8.46 -17.52 11.30
N ASP A 75 -8.97 -18.68 10.85
CA ASP A 75 -8.37 -20.00 11.16
C ASP A 75 -7.27 -20.41 10.17
N ALA A 76 -7.27 -19.84 8.95
CA ALA A 76 -6.28 -20.11 7.90
C ALA A 76 -5.07 -19.18 8.05
N GLY A 77 -3.85 -19.70 7.85
CA GLY A 77 -2.64 -18.88 7.85
C GLY A 77 -2.53 -18.01 6.59
N ILE A 78 -2.13 -16.75 6.74
CA ILE A 78 -1.93 -15.83 5.60
C ILE A 78 -0.53 -16.05 5.04
N ALA A 79 -0.44 -16.60 3.83
CA ALA A 79 0.82 -16.80 3.13
C ALA A 79 1.21 -15.59 2.27
N GLY A 80 0.24 -14.75 1.92
CA GLY A 80 0.48 -13.48 1.26
C GLY A 80 -0.75 -12.59 1.23
N PHE A 81 -0.53 -11.34 0.87
CA PHE A 81 -1.58 -10.35 0.72
C PHE A 81 -1.18 -9.31 -0.32
N ALA A 82 -2.17 -8.68 -0.93
CA ALA A 82 -1.99 -7.55 -1.82
C ALA A 82 -2.84 -6.38 -1.34
N ILE A 83 -2.31 -5.17 -1.45
CA ILE A 83 -2.96 -3.92 -1.03
C ILE A 83 -2.86 -2.93 -2.19
N SER A 84 -3.93 -2.23 -2.53
CA SER A 84 -3.86 -1.18 -3.53
C SER A 84 -3.14 0.06 -3.03
N ASN A 85 -2.67 0.89 -3.96
CA ASN A 85 -2.03 2.17 -3.66
C ASN A 85 -2.32 3.16 -4.80
N ASP A 86 -2.38 4.45 -4.46
CA ASP A 86 -2.63 5.53 -5.41
C ASP A 86 -1.35 6.07 -6.08
N SER A 87 -0.18 5.54 -5.70
CA SER A 87 1.13 6.05 -6.10
C SER A 87 2.08 4.94 -6.55
N TRP A 88 3.13 5.32 -7.30
CA TRP A 88 4.24 4.42 -7.66
C TRP A 88 5.34 4.46 -6.59
N GLY A 89 5.08 3.90 -5.42
CA GLY A 89 6.09 3.64 -4.41
C GLY A 89 6.73 2.27 -4.60
N LEU A 90 8.00 2.10 -4.19
CA LEU A 90 8.58 0.76 -4.09
C LEU A 90 8.14 0.14 -2.77
N PRO A 91 7.51 -1.05 -2.76
CA PRO A 91 7.30 -1.79 -1.53
C PRO A 91 8.58 -2.52 -1.13
N TRP A 92 8.79 -2.71 0.16
CA TRP A 92 9.86 -3.56 0.66
C TRP A 92 9.46 -4.25 1.96
N VAL A 93 10.18 -5.30 2.30
CA VAL A 93 10.04 -5.97 3.58
C VAL A 93 11.34 -5.74 4.35
N GLU A 94 11.23 -5.28 5.60
CA GLU A 94 12.40 -5.33 6.48
C GLU A 94 12.64 -6.78 6.85
N TYR A 95 13.90 -7.22 6.79
CA TYR A 95 14.27 -8.56 7.24
C TYR A 95 13.99 -8.67 8.73
N LEU A 96 12.81 -9.21 9.05
CA LEU A 96 12.45 -9.59 10.39
C LEU A 96 13.41 -10.71 10.85
N ASP A 97 13.97 -10.58 12.05
CA ASP A 97 15.05 -11.41 12.62
C ASP A 97 14.97 -12.92 12.30
N GLU A 98 16.14 -13.58 12.33
CA GLU A 98 16.39 -15.01 12.10
C GLU A 98 15.28 -15.94 12.63
N GLY A 99 14.25 -16.20 11.82
CA GLY A 99 13.13 -17.07 12.18
C GLY A 99 11.76 -16.68 11.62
N GLN A 100 11.56 -15.45 11.12
CA GLN A 100 10.23 -14.96 10.71
C GLN A 100 9.84 -15.21 9.23
N GLY A 101 10.47 -16.21 8.60
CA GLY A 101 10.27 -16.54 7.19
C GLY A 101 10.86 -15.51 6.22
N TRP A 102 11.08 -15.92 4.97
CA TRP A 102 11.53 -15.01 3.92
C TRP A 102 10.30 -14.40 3.27
N TRP A 103 10.02 -13.13 3.58
CA TRP A 103 8.96 -12.38 2.92
C TRP A 103 9.53 -11.56 1.76
N ASN A 104 8.84 -11.59 0.63
CA ASN A 104 9.15 -10.78 -0.54
C ASN A 104 8.06 -9.74 -0.76
N ALA A 105 8.41 -8.68 -1.49
CA ALA A 105 7.49 -7.67 -1.97
C ALA A 105 7.66 -7.47 -3.47
N THR A 106 6.57 -7.20 -4.17
CA THR A 106 6.58 -6.69 -5.53
C THR A 106 5.47 -5.68 -5.70
N MET A 107 5.62 -4.82 -6.71
CA MET A 107 4.59 -3.92 -7.16
C MET A 107 3.96 -4.46 -8.44
N THR A 108 2.68 -4.19 -8.63
CA THR A 108 1.87 -4.56 -9.79
C THR A 108 0.87 -3.45 -10.09
N ASN A 109 0.17 -3.53 -11.21
CA ASN A 109 -0.96 -2.67 -11.55
C ASN A 109 -1.98 -3.44 -12.39
N ALA A 110 -3.03 -2.76 -12.87
CA ALA A 110 -4.05 -3.33 -13.73
C ALA A 110 -3.49 -4.02 -15.00
N GLU A 111 -2.40 -3.52 -15.57
CA GLU A 111 -1.81 -4.05 -16.80
C GLU A 111 -1.00 -5.32 -16.57
N THR A 112 -0.33 -5.44 -15.41
CA THR A 112 0.56 -6.56 -15.11
C THR A 112 -0.07 -7.65 -14.25
N TRP A 113 -1.10 -7.31 -13.44
CA TRP A 113 -1.75 -8.21 -12.48
C TRP A 113 -2.11 -9.57 -13.09
N ASP A 114 -2.78 -9.57 -14.25
CA ASP A 114 -3.23 -10.81 -14.87
C ASP A 114 -2.09 -11.69 -15.42
N SER A 115 -0.92 -11.09 -15.67
CA SER A 115 0.27 -11.79 -16.16
C SER A 115 1.27 -12.14 -15.07
N ASP A 116 1.16 -11.49 -13.90
CA ASP A 116 2.10 -11.64 -12.82
C ASP A 116 1.91 -12.96 -12.06
N THR A 117 3.03 -13.48 -11.59
CA THR A 117 3.11 -14.75 -10.87
C THR A 117 4.10 -14.60 -9.75
N ILE A 118 3.68 -14.94 -8.53
CA ILE A 118 4.56 -15.05 -7.38
C ILE A 118 5.10 -16.47 -7.28
N TYR A 119 6.36 -16.59 -6.91
CA TYR A 119 7.07 -17.86 -6.79
C TYR A 119 7.45 -18.09 -5.33
N PHE A 120 7.42 -19.34 -4.90
CA PHE A 120 7.85 -19.79 -3.59
C PHE A 120 9.16 -20.57 -3.66
N ALA A 121 9.79 -20.79 -2.50
CA ALA A 121 11.06 -21.51 -2.38
C ALA A 121 10.95 -22.99 -2.79
N ASP A 122 9.76 -23.57 -2.69
CA ASP A 122 9.46 -24.96 -3.07
C ASP A 122 9.14 -25.14 -4.57
N GLU A 123 9.42 -24.12 -5.39
CA GLU A 123 9.11 -24.03 -6.82
C GLU A 123 7.61 -23.98 -7.16
N SER A 124 6.72 -23.92 -6.16
CA SER A 124 5.31 -23.62 -6.41
C SER A 124 5.11 -22.15 -6.76
N SER A 125 3.95 -21.84 -7.35
CA SER A 125 3.65 -20.49 -7.81
C SER A 125 2.14 -20.22 -7.79
N ILE A 126 1.77 -18.96 -7.57
CA ILE A 126 0.39 -18.47 -7.67
C ILE A 126 0.36 -17.39 -8.75
N SER A 127 -0.53 -17.54 -9.73
CA SER A 127 -0.85 -16.44 -10.66
C SER A 127 -1.77 -15.46 -9.96
N LEU A 128 -1.48 -14.16 -10.00
CA LEU A 128 -2.30 -13.16 -9.30
C LEU A 128 -3.73 -13.11 -9.85
N SER A 129 -3.92 -13.37 -11.15
CA SER A 129 -5.25 -13.54 -11.78
C SER A 129 -6.14 -14.60 -11.12
N SER A 130 -5.54 -15.60 -10.43
CA SER A 130 -6.31 -16.63 -9.72
C SER A 130 -6.96 -16.13 -8.42
N LEU A 131 -6.49 -15.01 -7.89
CA LEU A 131 -7.05 -14.33 -6.71
C LEU A 131 -8.29 -13.48 -7.06
N GLY A 132 -8.47 -13.16 -8.35
CA GLY A 132 -9.50 -12.26 -8.86
C GLY A 132 -8.92 -11.34 -9.96
N SER A 133 -9.79 -10.64 -10.69
CA SER A 133 -9.34 -9.60 -11.62
C SER A 133 -9.00 -8.30 -10.88
N TRP A 134 -8.12 -7.48 -11.46
CA TRP A 134 -7.76 -6.17 -10.89
C TRP A 134 -8.99 -5.32 -10.60
N GLU A 135 -9.89 -5.15 -11.57
CA GLU A 135 -11.07 -4.30 -11.44
C GLU A 135 -12.06 -4.80 -10.40
N GLN A 136 -12.03 -6.09 -10.06
CA GLN A 136 -12.85 -6.64 -9.00
C GLN A 136 -12.25 -6.36 -7.62
N LEU A 137 -10.93 -6.48 -7.50
CA LEU A 137 -10.23 -6.38 -6.22
C LEU A 137 -9.94 -4.93 -5.83
N PHE A 138 -9.50 -4.13 -6.80
CA PHE A 138 -8.96 -2.78 -6.65
C PHE A 138 -9.58 -1.83 -7.70
N PRO A 139 -10.89 -1.55 -7.60
CA PRO A 139 -11.58 -0.70 -8.57
C PRO A 139 -11.01 0.72 -8.53
N ASP A 140 -10.73 1.30 -9.70
CA ASP A 140 -10.18 2.65 -9.87
C ASP A 140 -8.77 2.88 -9.30
N GLU A 141 -8.09 1.80 -8.89
CA GLU A 141 -6.75 1.87 -8.30
C GLU A 141 -5.64 1.84 -9.34
N PHE A 142 -4.54 2.51 -8.99
CA PHE A 142 -3.43 2.74 -9.89
C PHE A 142 -2.33 1.69 -9.79
N ALA A 143 -1.95 1.32 -8.56
CA ALA A 143 -0.91 0.37 -8.27
C ALA A 143 -1.32 -0.54 -7.12
N GLY A 144 -0.58 -1.63 -6.93
CA GLY A 144 -0.80 -2.58 -5.85
C GLY A 144 0.52 -3.16 -5.40
N TYR A 145 0.64 -3.38 -4.09
CA TYR A 145 1.80 -3.99 -3.47
C TYR A 145 1.43 -5.39 -3.01
N VAL A 146 2.22 -6.37 -3.45
CA VAL A 146 2.03 -7.77 -3.13
C VAL A 146 3.15 -8.21 -2.21
N PHE A 147 2.78 -8.70 -1.04
CA PHE A 147 3.69 -9.26 -0.05
C PHE A 147 3.41 -10.75 0.11
N TRP A 148 4.43 -11.59 0.10
CA TRP A 148 4.24 -13.03 0.28
C TRP A 148 5.41 -13.68 1.01
N ASN A 149 5.09 -14.71 1.80
CA ASN A 149 6.08 -15.55 2.45
C ASN A 149 6.67 -16.52 1.43
N TYR A 150 7.77 -16.11 0.80
CA TYR A 150 8.55 -16.91 -0.15
C TYR A 150 8.96 -18.27 0.43
N GLY A 151 9.29 -18.33 1.72
CA GLY A 151 9.73 -19.56 2.38
C GLY A 151 8.61 -20.56 2.69
N MET A 152 7.34 -20.13 2.73
CA MET A 152 6.15 -20.93 3.09
C MET A 152 6.16 -21.54 4.51
N GLU A 153 7.24 -21.40 5.26
CA GLU A 153 7.42 -22.01 6.58
C GLU A 153 6.72 -21.25 7.71
N ASP A 154 6.38 -19.98 7.49
CA ASP A 154 5.92 -19.07 8.56
C ASP A 154 4.82 -18.10 8.08
N PRO A 155 3.67 -18.61 7.60
CA PRO A 155 2.52 -17.74 7.30
C PRO A 155 2.07 -17.02 8.58
N ILE A 156 1.42 -15.86 8.44
CA ILE A 156 0.84 -15.15 9.61
C ILE A 156 -0.26 -16.04 10.18
N ALA A 157 0.00 -16.68 11.31
CA ALA A 157 -0.85 -17.70 11.88
C ALA A 157 -2.14 -17.10 12.50
N SER A 158 -3.12 -17.96 12.78
CA SER A 158 -4.35 -17.55 13.47
C SER A 158 -4.04 -16.86 14.80
N GLY A 159 -4.58 -15.66 15.00
CA GLY A 159 -4.37 -14.82 16.18
C GLY A 159 -3.05 -14.04 16.19
N GLU A 160 -2.24 -14.11 15.13
CA GLU A 160 -0.97 -13.42 15.01
C GLU A 160 -1.12 -12.02 14.39
N THR A 161 -0.27 -11.09 14.83
CA THR A 161 -0.07 -9.77 14.21
C THR A 161 1.38 -9.65 13.75
N ARG A 162 1.59 -9.20 12.51
CA ARG A 162 2.92 -9.02 11.91
C ARG A 162 3.03 -7.66 11.23
N GLY A 163 4.13 -6.95 11.48
CA GLY A 163 4.52 -5.71 10.80
C GLY A 163 5.73 -5.92 9.90
N GLY A 164 6.46 -4.85 9.59
CA GLY A 164 7.66 -4.89 8.77
C GLY A 164 7.41 -4.89 7.25
N PHE A 165 6.17 -4.62 6.83
CA PHE A 165 5.76 -4.54 5.43
C PHE A 165 5.66 -3.08 5.02
N PHE A 166 6.64 -2.56 4.29
CA PHE A 166 6.75 -1.14 4.05
C PHE A 166 6.32 -0.76 2.65
N PHE A 167 5.85 0.48 2.52
CA PHE A 167 5.44 1.08 1.27
C PHE A 167 5.87 2.54 1.17
N GLY A 168 6.01 3.00 -0.06
CA GLY A 168 6.06 4.43 -0.39
C GLY A 168 4.70 4.89 -0.89
N GLY A 169 4.33 6.13 -0.58
CA GLY A 169 3.09 6.73 -1.07
C GLY A 169 2.08 7.08 0.00
N LEU A 170 0.88 7.49 -0.41
CA LEU A 170 -0.21 7.70 0.51
C LEU A 170 -0.84 6.35 0.90
N PRO A 171 -1.37 6.24 2.13
CA PRO A 171 -2.06 5.04 2.57
C PRO A 171 -3.36 4.82 1.78
N PHE A 172 -3.65 3.57 1.44
CA PHE A 172 -4.84 3.15 0.70
C PHE A 172 -5.19 1.70 1.05
N SER A 173 -6.47 1.41 1.31
CA SER A 173 -6.85 0.28 2.17
C SER A 173 -7.65 -0.85 1.52
N ASP A 174 -7.74 -0.90 0.19
CA ASP A 174 -8.30 -2.08 -0.44
C ASP A 174 -7.28 -3.20 -0.47
N PHE A 175 -7.69 -4.39 -0.05
CA PHE A 175 -6.77 -5.52 0.12
C PHE A 175 -7.41 -6.86 -0.23
N VAL A 176 -6.54 -7.84 -0.52
CA VAL A 176 -6.85 -9.26 -0.60
C VAL A 176 -5.78 -10.05 0.14
N ALA A 177 -6.17 -11.00 0.97
CA ALA A 177 -5.29 -11.92 1.68
C ALA A 177 -5.55 -13.35 1.22
N PHE A 178 -4.50 -14.16 1.08
CA PHE A 178 -4.58 -15.51 0.56
C PHE A 178 -3.67 -16.50 1.31
N ASP A 179 -4.04 -17.78 1.27
CA ASP A 179 -3.28 -18.87 1.89
C ASP A 179 -2.18 -19.41 0.96
N SER A 180 -1.42 -20.39 1.45
CA SER A 180 -0.33 -21.02 0.71
C SER A 180 -0.78 -21.79 -0.54
N SER A 181 -2.08 -22.07 -0.69
CA SER A 181 -2.66 -22.68 -1.89
C SER A 181 -3.16 -21.65 -2.91
N GLY A 182 -3.07 -20.36 -2.59
CA GLY A 182 -3.62 -19.28 -3.41
C GLY A 182 -5.13 -19.11 -3.28
N MET A 183 -5.74 -19.71 -2.24
CA MET A 183 -7.14 -19.47 -1.94
C MET A 183 -7.27 -18.14 -1.20
N VAL A 184 -8.19 -17.28 -1.66
CA VAL A 184 -8.52 -16.03 -0.97
C VAL A 184 -9.14 -16.34 0.40
N ILE A 185 -8.50 -15.84 1.46
CA ILE A 185 -8.95 -15.95 2.85
C ILE A 185 -9.92 -14.81 3.18
N ASP A 186 -9.55 -13.59 2.77
CA ASP A 186 -10.32 -12.38 3.05
C ASP A 186 -9.98 -11.26 2.06
N GLN A 187 -10.88 -10.28 1.90
CA GLN A 187 -10.66 -9.11 1.05
C GLN A 187 -11.58 -7.93 1.43
N SER A 188 -11.16 -6.69 1.22
CA SER A 188 -11.94 -5.49 1.55
C SER A 188 -13.17 -5.27 0.65
N SER A 189 -13.07 -5.60 -0.64
CA SER A 189 -14.02 -5.17 -1.68
C SER A 189 -15.24 -6.08 -1.88
N GLN A 190 -15.47 -7.09 -1.02
CA GLN A 190 -16.66 -7.93 -1.12
C GLN A 190 -17.85 -7.39 -0.32
N ILE A 191 -18.43 -6.30 -0.82
CA ILE A 191 -19.88 -6.23 -0.85
C ILE A 191 -20.30 -6.40 -2.31
N PRO A 192 -20.47 -7.65 -2.80
CA PRO A 192 -21.33 -7.85 -3.96
C PRO A 192 -22.61 -7.09 -3.63
N GLU A 193 -22.98 -6.09 -4.44
CA GLU A 193 -24.21 -5.34 -4.24
C GLU A 193 -25.28 -6.36 -3.89
N PRO A 194 -25.78 -6.36 -2.64
CA PRO A 194 -26.28 -7.58 -2.07
C PRO A 194 -27.45 -8.01 -2.94
N ALA A 195 -27.64 -9.31 -3.19
CA ALA A 195 -28.75 -9.80 -4.00
C ALA A 195 -30.11 -9.20 -3.56
N SER A 196 -30.19 -8.64 -2.34
CA SER A 196 -31.23 -7.73 -1.88
C SER A 196 -31.48 -6.47 -2.71
N LEU A 197 -30.52 -5.83 -3.38
CA LEU A 197 -30.76 -4.71 -4.33
C LEU A 197 -31.44 -5.23 -5.60
N ALA A 198 -30.98 -6.35 -6.14
CA ALA A 198 -31.66 -7.02 -7.25
C ALA A 198 -33.08 -7.48 -6.84
N LEU A 199 -33.24 -8.06 -5.65
CA LEU A 199 -34.54 -8.45 -5.09
C LEU A 199 -35.43 -7.25 -4.77
N LEU A 200 -34.87 -6.13 -4.30
CA LEU A 200 -35.59 -4.88 -4.07
C LEU A 200 -36.09 -4.32 -5.40
N GLY A 201 -35.25 -4.34 -6.44
CA GLY A 201 -35.62 -3.98 -7.81
C GLY A 201 -36.78 -4.85 -8.34
N ILE A 202 -36.66 -6.17 -8.22
CA ILE A 202 -37.71 -7.12 -8.62
C ILE A 202 -38.99 -6.89 -7.80
N GLY A 203 -38.85 -6.66 -6.49
CA GLY A 203 -39.96 -6.39 -5.58
C GLY A 203 -40.73 -5.12 -5.96
N LEU A 204 -40.03 -4.04 -6.31
CA LEU A 204 -40.64 -2.78 -6.76
C LEU A 204 -41.36 -2.93 -8.10
N VAL A 205 -40.77 -3.67 -9.06
CA VAL A 205 -41.43 -3.97 -10.34
C VAL A 205 -42.71 -4.79 -10.11
N GLY A 206 -42.66 -5.80 -9.23
CA GLY A 206 -43.81 -6.60 -8.84
C GLY A 206 -44.92 -5.77 -8.18
N LEU A 207 -44.56 -4.86 -7.26
CA LEU A 207 -45.50 -3.96 -6.58
C LEU A 207 -46.17 -2.98 -7.55
N GLY A 208 -45.39 -2.43 -8.50
CA GLY A 208 -45.90 -1.57 -9.55
C GLY A 208 -46.92 -2.27 -10.45
N TYR A 209 -46.66 -3.53 -10.81
CA TYR A 209 -47.61 -4.34 -11.59
C TYR A 209 -48.89 -4.66 -10.81
N ALA A 210 -48.77 -5.02 -9.52
CA ALA A 210 -49.93 -5.31 -8.66
C ALA A 210 -50.86 -4.10 -8.50
N ARG A 211 -50.31 -2.88 -8.42
CA ARG A 211 -51.12 -1.65 -8.26
C ARG A 211 -51.99 -1.33 -9.48
N ARG A 212 -51.54 -1.68 -10.69
CA ARG A 212 -52.30 -1.46 -11.94
C ARG A 212 -53.55 -2.34 -12.04
N ARG A 213 -53.56 -3.52 -11.42
CA ARG A 213 -54.72 -4.44 -11.45
C ARG A 213 -55.89 -4.02 -10.57
N ARG A 214 -55.73 -3.00 -9.71
CA ARG A 214 -56.80 -2.53 -8.81
C ARG A 214 -57.62 -1.36 -9.37
N VAL A 215 -57.16 -0.73 -10.46
CA VAL A 215 -57.77 0.47 -11.04
C VAL A 215 -58.51 0.16 -12.35
N ALA A 216 -58.37 -1.06 -12.87
CA ALA A 216 -59.17 -1.63 -13.95
C ALA A 216 -60.22 -2.59 -13.37
#